data_AF-A0A8S1LLZ7-F1
#
_entry.id   AF-A0A8S1LLZ7-F1
#
_cell.length_a   1.000
_cell.length_b   1.000
_cell.length_c   1.000
_cell.angle_alpha   90.00
_cell.angle_beta   90.00
_cell.angle_gamma   90.00
#
_symmetry.space_group_name_H-M   'P 1'
#
loop_
_entity.id
_entity.type
_entity.pdbx_description
1 polymer ?
#
loop_
_entity_poly.entity_id
_entity_poly.type
_entity_poly.pdbx_seq_one_letter_code
_entity_poly.pdbx_strand_id
1 'polypeptide(L)'
;MESFLEKKSPVLIKGWQKRYFVYCENLILYFKNKVDLPPYQPKGVIMKQNIVQIDYLDPNKNEFVIHVGLRKFQLKAENKEIKEKWLDILKVPFNQTSKTKSELSSMNKVKWHEIPKQQIIQLYLRREEILQGLIQQQTQDTQNALMKSSYIQQTIEAMGEKNKEFIMRFLVEKKSIKNPLVKKKRWLLLFTSISIESLDQIHQFIKFIPQQYTLDTINLLKYENNLATLTKTTIELYQIQSLQFVVTNEYQIIFMHNGRIFEFIFPYLNDAKKLHDYIVKCQQINNSMPVQVSRTNQIPVYKMQDSRRRIINLKGKIILENQVEKRINGTQWKNVILTLKERELFWEFVDTEEYQNIELKSISGIEQCNRMFTIIVNDQNTVQQQFRVSTIKEADEWTGQLSYMTDIDINIKVLEKSQTLQNYQQNALTNQLQTQQLSKQQTQQQQEQKKPSFFESLFCWGSERKEQ
;
A
#
# COMPACT_ATOMS: atom_id res chain seq x y z
N MET A 1 7.25 -3.39 -19.25
CA MET A 1 7.36 -1.93 -19.44
C MET A 1 6.09 -1.27 -18.96
N GLU A 2 6.20 -0.13 -18.30
CA GLU A 2 5.07 0.69 -17.89
C GLU A 2 5.46 2.17 -17.98
N SER A 3 4.56 3.02 -18.47
CA SER A 3 4.77 4.47 -18.46
C SER A 3 3.46 5.21 -18.71
N PHE A 4 3.46 6.52 -18.48
CA PHE A 4 2.41 7.37 -19.02
C PHE A 4 2.63 7.59 -20.52
N LEU A 5 1.55 7.56 -21.30
CA LEU A 5 1.48 8.01 -22.69
C LEU A 5 0.22 8.85 -22.86
N GLU A 6 0.25 9.84 -23.75
CA GLU A 6 -0.96 10.52 -24.17
C GLU A 6 -1.59 9.75 -25.32
N LYS A 7 -2.86 9.39 -25.17
CA LYS A 7 -3.65 8.70 -26.18
C LYS A 7 -4.63 9.70 -26.79
N LYS A 8 -4.64 9.84 -28.11
CA LYS A 8 -5.65 10.66 -28.79
C LYS A 8 -7.03 10.01 -28.67
N SER A 9 -8.02 10.82 -28.29
CA SER A 9 -9.41 10.39 -28.26
C SER A 9 -9.95 10.33 -29.70
N PRO A 10 -10.76 9.30 -30.03
CA PRO A 10 -11.47 9.28 -31.32
C PRO A 10 -12.59 10.33 -31.36
N VAL A 11 -13.11 10.74 -30.20
CA VAL A 11 -14.07 11.84 -30.10
C VAL A 11 -13.33 13.16 -30.29
N LEU A 12 -13.65 13.88 -31.36
CA LEU A 12 -12.97 15.10 -31.84
C LEU A 12 -12.71 16.13 -30.71
N ILE A 13 -13.64 16.25 -29.77
CA ILE A 13 -13.61 17.28 -28.72
C ILE A 13 -12.62 16.96 -27.58
N LYS A 14 -12.27 15.68 -27.37
CA LYS A 14 -11.52 15.27 -26.16
C LYS A 14 -9.99 15.34 -26.29
N GLY A 15 -9.46 15.62 -27.47
CA GLY A 15 -8.02 15.81 -27.69
C GLY A 15 -7.12 14.65 -27.22
N TRP A 16 -5.93 14.99 -26.74
CA TRP A 16 -4.96 14.06 -26.16
C TRP A 16 -5.29 13.79 -24.68
N GLN A 17 -5.22 12.52 -24.27
CA GLN A 17 -5.54 12.12 -22.90
C GLN A 17 -4.37 11.33 -22.30
N LYS A 18 -3.79 11.82 -21.21
CA LYS A 18 -2.77 11.09 -20.45
C LYS A 18 -3.38 9.80 -19.88
N ARG A 19 -2.74 8.66 -20.15
CA ARG A 19 -3.14 7.33 -19.68
C ARG A 19 -1.90 6.58 -19.23
N TYR A 20 -2.07 5.72 -18.24
CA TYR A 20 -1.00 4.89 -17.75
C TYR A 20 -1.02 3.55 -18.48
N PHE A 21 -0.02 3.28 -19.30
CA PHE A 21 0.09 2.08 -20.11
C PHE A 21 1.00 1.06 -19.44
N VAL A 22 0.60 -0.22 -19.49
CA VAL A 22 1.34 -1.35 -18.96
C VAL A 22 1.38 -2.46 -20.00
N TYR A 23 2.59 -2.93 -20.30
CA TYR A 23 2.79 -4.11 -21.12
C TYR A 23 2.99 -5.34 -20.24
N CYS A 24 2.07 -6.30 -20.34
CA CYS A 24 2.07 -7.58 -19.63
C CYS A 24 1.98 -8.72 -20.65
N GLU A 25 3.06 -9.49 -20.80
CA GLU A 25 3.16 -10.63 -21.73
C GLU A 25 2.80 -10.25 -23.18
N ASN A 26 1.56 -10.46 -23.62
CA ASN A 26 1.05 -10.12 -24.95
C ASN A 26 -0.10 -9.10 -24.94
N LEU A 27 -0.35 -8.48 -23.79
CA LEU A 27 -1.40 -7.49 -23.60
C LEU A 27 -0.79 -6.13 -23.27
N ILE A 28 -1.35 -5.09 -23.87
CA ILE A 28 -1.09 -3.70 -23.51
C ILE A 28 -2.36 -3.19 -22.86
N LEU A 29 -2.29 -2.93 -21.57
CA LEU A 29 -3.38 -2.39 -20.77
C LEU A 29 -3.18 -0.88 -20.64
N TYR A 30 -4.26 -0.11 -20.61
CA TYR A 30 -4.17 1.30 -20.22
C TYR A 30 -5.24 1.72 -19.22
N PHE A 31 -4.83 2.56 -18.29
CA PHE A 31 -5.61 3.03 -17.14
C PHE A 31 -5.67 4.56 -17.14
N LYS A 32 -6.56 5.14 -16.31
CA LYS A 32 -6.59 6.60 -16.15
C LYS A 32 -5.34 7.06 -15.41
N ASN A 33 -4.99 6.39 -14.31
CA ASN A 33 -3.81 6.65 -13.48
C ASN A 33 -3.09 5.35 -13.07
N LYS A 34 -1.90 5.49 -12.47
CA LYS A 34 -1.15 4.36 -11.88
C LYS A 34 -1.87 3.73 -10.68
N VAL A 35 -2.63 4.50 -9.90
CA VAL A 35 -3.42 3.98 -8.77
C VAL A 35 -4.58 3.07 -9.21
N ASP A 36 -4.99 3.18 -10.48
CA ASP A 36 -6.06 2.34 -11.05
C ASP A 36 -5.53 1.00 -11.59
N LEU A 37 -4.31 0.60 -11.22
CA LEU A 37 -3.82 -0.75 -11.49
C LEU A 37 -4.72 -1.81 -10.81
N PRO A 38 -4.64 -3.09 -11.19
CA PRO A 38 -5.40 -4.16 -10.54
C PRO A 38 -5.43 -4.04 -9.01
N PRO A 39 -6.63 -4.04 -8.39
CA PRO A 39 -7.86 -4.72 -8.84
C PRO A 39 -8.79 -3.93 -9.79
N TYR A 40 -8.47 -2.68 -10.13
CA TYR A 40 -9.36 -1.87 -10.97
C TYR A 40 -9.33 -2.27 -12.45
N GLN A 41 -10.44 -1.98 -13.15
CA GLN A 41 -10.62 -2.38 -14.55
C GLN A 41 -9.88 -1.44 -15.51
N PRO A 42 -9.10 -1.97 -16.48
CA PRO A 42 -8.45 -1.14 -17.49
C PRO A 42 -9.48 -0.38 -18.34
N LYS A 43 -9.10 0.80 -18.81
CA LYS A 43 -9.89 1.61 -19.76
C LYS A 43 -9.79 1.09 -21.19
N GLY A 44 -8.86 0.18 -21.44
CA GLY A 44 -8.84 -0.66 -22.63
C GLY A 44 -7.66 -1.60 -22.64
N VAL A 45 -7.75 -2.57 -23.54
CA VAL A 45 -6.77 -3.63 -23.73
C VAL A 45 -6.47 -3.72 -25.22
N ILE A 46 -5.18 -3.81 -25.56
CA ILE A 46 -4.70 -4.06 -26.92
C ILE A 46 -3.91 -5.37 -26.88
N MET A 47 -4.32 -6.36 -27.65
CA MET A 47 -3.55 -7.59 -27.82
C MET A 47 -2.43 -7.34 -28.83
N LYS A 48 -1.18 -7.62 -28.44
CA LYS A 48 0.00 -7.41 -29.28
C LYS A 48 -0.10 -8.16 -30.62
N GLN A 49 -0.62 -9.38 -30.60
CA GLN A 49 -0.84 -10.20 -31.80
C GLN A 49 -1.85 -9.61 -32.81
N ASN A 50 -2.66 -8.64 -32.36
CA ASN A 50 -3.62 -7.94 -33.22
C ASN A 50 -3.03 -6.65 -33.80
N ILE A 51 -1.80 -6.28 -33.43
CA ILE A 51 -1.11 -5.13 -34.01
C ILE A 51 -0.61 -5.55 -35.39
N VAL A 52 -1.06 -4.83 -36.41
CA VAL A 52 -0.76 -5.12 -37.82
C VAL A 52 0.42 -4.30 -38.31
N GLN A 53 0.48 -3.04 -37.87
CA GLN A 53 1.44 -2.05 -38.34
C GLN A 53 1.66 -1.00 -37.26
N ILE A 54 2.84 -0.40 -37.27
CA ILE A 54 3.18 0.76 -36.44
C ILE A 54 3.76 1.84 -37.35
N ASP A 55 3.14 3.01 -37.34
CA ASP A 55 3.57 4.16 -38.13
C ASP A 55 4.26 5.22 -37.29
N TYR A 56 5.21 5.89 -37.93
CA TYR A 56 5.92 7.06 -37.43
C TYR A 56 5.28 8.28 -38.10
N LEU A 57 4.54 9.09 -37.32
CA LEU A 57 3.91 10.30 -37.87
C LEU A 57 4.96 11.36 -38.22
N ASP A 58 5.94 11.56 -37.34
CA ASP A 58 6.99 12.56 -37.47
C ASP A 58 8.22 12.10 -36.66
N PRO A 59 9.40 11.91 -37.26
CA PRO A 59 10.61 11.49 -36.55
C PRO A 59 10.99 12.41 -35.38
N ASN A 60 10.70 13.71 -35.52
CA ASN A 60 11.06 14.74 -34.54
C ASN A 60 10.05 14.85 -33.39
N LYS A 61 8.87 14.25 -33.53
CA LYS A 61 7.87 14.19 -32.47
C LYS A 61 7.96 12.87 -31.70
N ASN A 62 7.54 12.90 -30.45
CA ASN A 62 7.43 11.69 -29.62
C ASN A 62 6.11 10.93 -29.90
N GLU A 63 5.61 10.97 -31.13
CA GLU A 63 4.32 10.43 -31.54
C GLU A 63 4.47 9.20 -32.44
N PHE A 64 3.57 8.22 -32.27
CA PHE A 64 3.50 7.01 -33.08
C PHE A 64 2.07 6.48 -33.15
N VAL A 65 1.76 5.68 -34.17
CA VAL A 65 0.42 5.11 -34.37
C VAL A 65 0.49 3.60 -34.37
N ILE A 66 -0.34 2.97 -33.52
CA ILE A 66 -0.51 1.51 -33.52
C ILE A 66 -1.79 1.18 -34.30
N HIS A 67 -1.66 0.38 -35.35
CA HIS A 67 -2.80 -0.15 -36.11
C HIS A 67 -3.18 -1.53 -35.56
N VAL A 68 -4.40 -1.65 -35.07
CA VAL A 68 -4.95 -2.87 -34.46
C VAL A 68 -6.21 -3.26 -35.25
N GLY A 69 -6.07 -4.19 -36.18
CA GLY A 69 -7.14 -4.49 -37.15
C GLY A 69 -7.52 -3.26 -37.98
N LEU A 70 -8.71 -2.72 -37.75
CA LEU A 70 -9.21 -1.50 -38.42
C LEU A 70 -9.09 -0.25 -37.54
N ARG A 71 -8.70 -0.40 -36.27
CA ARG A 71 -8.59 0.69 -35.32
C ARG A 71 -7.17 1.26 -35.31
N LYS A 72 -7.07 2.57 -35.14
CA LYS A 72 -5.79 3.28 -35.00
C LYS A 72 -5.69 3.91 -33.63
N PHE A 73 -4.58 3.67 -32.94
CA PHE A 73 -4.26 4.30 -31.66
C PHE A 73 -3.10 5.27 -31.88
N GLN A 74 -3.40 6.57 -31.89
CA GLN A 74 -2.36 7.60 -31.90
C GLN A 74 -1.89 7.82 -30.46
N LEU A 75 -0.60 7.59 -30.23
CA LEU A 75 0.04 7.66 -28.93
C LEU A 75 1.20 8.65 -28.97
N LYS A 76 1.42 9.33 -27.85
CA LYS A 76 2.52 10.27 -27.66
C LYS A 76 3.25 9.97 -26.35
N ALA A 77 4.55 9.76 -26.43
CA ALA A 77 5.43 9.61 -25.29
C ALA A 77 5.92 10.97 -24.79
N GLU A 78 6.31 11.01 -23.52
CA GLU A 78 6.88 12.21 -22.90
C GLU A 78 8.23 12.59 -23.52
N ASN A 79 9.07 11.60 -23.81
CA ASN A 79 10.39 11.78 -24.41
C ASN A 79 10.71 10.70 -25.45
N LYS A 80 11.80 10.92 -26.19
CA LYS A 80 12.26 10.03 -27.28
C LYS A 80 12.62 8.64 -26.77
N GLU A 81 13.26 8.55 -25.61
CA GLU A 81 13.68 7.27 -25.01
C GLU A 81 12.47 6.37 -24.68
N ILE A 82 11.42 6.94 -24.08
CA ILE A 82 10.17 6.21 -23.80
C ILE A 82 9.50 5.76 -25.10
N LYS A 83 9.47 6.63 -26.13
CA LYS A 83 8.96 6.26 -27.46
C LYS A 83 9.71 5.03 -28.00
N GLU A 84 11.04 5.08 -28.01
CA GLU A 84 11.88 3.99 -28.53
C GLU A 84 11.69 2.68 -27.76
N LYS A 85 11.63 2.74 -26.43
CA LYS A 85 11.34 1.55 -25.58
C LYS A 85 10.00 0.93 -25.90
N TRP A 86 8.95 1.74 -26.09
CA TRP A 86 7.64 1.23 -26.51
C TRP A 86 7.69 0.63 -27.90
N LEU A 87 8.31 1.31 -28.87
CA LEU A 87 8.42 0.79 -30.23
C LEU A 87 9.14 -0.55 -30.29
N ASP A 88 10.24 -0.70 -29.54
CA ASP A 88 10.99 -1.96 -29.47
C ASP A 88 10.13 -3.12 -28.97
N ILE A 89 9.34 -2.88 -27.93
CA ILE A 89 8.39 -3.86 -27.39
C ILE A 89 7.29 -4.17 -28.39
N LEU A 90 6.81 -3.17 -29.11
CA LEU A 90 5.69 -3.29 -30.03
C LEU A 90 6.09 -3.83 -31.41
N LYS A 91 7.39 -3.98 -31.71
CA LYS A 91 7.89 -4.53 -32.97
C LYS A 91 7.08 -5.76 -33.37
N VAL A 92 6.42 -5.65 -34.52
CA VAL A 92 5.61 -6.71 -35.09
C VAL A 92 6.48 -7.49 -36.07
N PRO A 93 6.48 -8.84 -36.04
CA PRO A 93 7.17 -9.63 -37.05
C PRO A 93 6.62 -9.30 -38.44
N PHE A 94 7.51 -9.14 -39.43
CA PHE A 94 7.18 -8.75 -40.81
C PHE A 94 6.02 -9.56 -41.43
N ASN A 95 5.88 -10.82 -41.04
CA ASN A 95 4.87 -11.76 -41.54
C ASN A 95 3.41 -11.41 -41.20
N GLN A 96 3.13 -10.40 -40.36
CA GLN A 96 1.75 -9.98 -40.05
C GLN A 96 1.21 -8.86 -40.96
N THR A 97 2.05 -8.31 -41.85
CA THR A 97 1.71 -7.14 -42.68
C THR A 97 0.83 -7.44 -43.90
N SER A 98 0.65 -8.71 -44.27
CA SER A 98 -0.10 -9.14 -45.47
C SER A 98 -1.51 -9.69 -45.20
N LYS A 99 -2.11 -9.39 -44.05
CA LYS A 99 -3.45 -9.89 -43.69
C LYS A 99 -4.56 -9.27 -44.55
N THR A 100 -5.51 -10.09 -44.98
CA THR A 100 -6.63 -9.65 -45.83
C THR A 100 -7.65 -8.80 -45.05
N LYS A 101 -8.46 -7.97 -45.74
CA LYS A 101 -9.54 -7.17 -45.10
C LYS A 101 -10.50 -8.03 -44.28
N SER A 102 -10.77 -9.26 -44.72
CA SER A 102 -11.62 -10.23 -44.00
C SER A 102 -11.00 -10.60 -42.65
N GLU A 103 -9.72 -10.96 -42.63
CA GLU A 103 -8.97 -11.27 -41.40
C GLU A 103 -8.91 -10.07 -40.46
N LEU A 104 -8.61 -8.88 -40.97
CA LEU A 104 -8.59 -7.64 -40.21
C LEU A 104 -9.95 -7.33 -39.55
N SER A 105 -11.05 -7.64 -40.23
CA SER A 105 -12.41 -7.47 -39.68
C SER A 105 -12.67 -8.41 -38.51
N SER A 106 -12.20 -9.66 -38.58
CA SER A 106 -12.35 -10.65 -37.52
C SER A 106 -11.55 -10.29 -36.27
N MET A 107 -10.38 -9.67 -36.42
CA MET A 107 -9.54 -9.23 -35.30
C MET A 107 -10.18 -8.09 -34.47
N ASN A 108 -11.08 -7.31 -35.06
CA ASN A 108 -11.83 -6.27 -34.34
C ASN A 108 -13.02 -6.81 -33.54
N LYS A 109 -13.43 -8.06 -33.77
CA LYS A 109 -14.61 -8.64 -33.12
C LYS A 109 -14.36 -9.02 -31.67
N VAL A 110 -13.11 -9.27 -31.27
CA VAL A 110 -12.75 -9.53 -29.88
C VAL A 110 -12.98 -8.24 -29.09
N LYS A 111 -14.14 -8.13 -28.46
CA LYS A 111 -14.41 -7.01 -27.57
C LYS A 111 -13.52 -7.25 -26.36
N TRP A 112 -12.65 -6.30 -26.02
CA TRP A 112 -11.78 -6.43 -24.85
C TRP A 112 -12.53 -6.70 -23.53
N HIS A 113 -13.84 -6.42 -23.47
CA HIS A 113 -14.72 -6.81 -22.37
C HIS A 113 -14.92 -8.33 -22.24
N GLU A 114 -14.55 -9.11 -23.25
CA GLU A 114 -14.65 -10.58 -23.28
C GLU A 114 -13.48 -11.25 -22.56
N ILE A 115 -12.35 -10.56 -22.32
CA ILE A 115 -11.29 -11.09 -21.47
C ILE A 115 -11.79 -11.02 -20.02
N PRO A 116 -11.93 -12.15 -19.31
CA PRO A 116 -12.40 -12.15 -17.94
C PRO A 116 -11.52 -11.25 -17.07
N LYS A 117 -12.14 -10.43 -16.21
CA LYS A 117 -11.42 -9.50 -15.32
C LYS A 117 -10.37 -10.22 -14.48
N GLN A 118 -10.71 -11.41 -14.00
CA GLN A 118 -9.83 -12.27 -13.23
C GLN A 118 -8.56 -12.62 -14.00
N GLN A 119 -8.67 -12.89 -15.31
CA GLN A 119 -7.50 -13.22 -16.13
C GLN A 119 -6.54 -12.03 -16.27
N ILE A 120 -7.08 -10.82 -16.45
CA ILE A 120 -6.27 -9.59 -16.51
C ILE A 120 -5.53 -9.36 -15.19
N ILE A 121 -6.22 -9.56 -14.05
CA ILE A 121 -5.63 -9.43 -12.72
C ILE A 121 -4.50 -10.45 -12.53
N GLN A 122 -4.72 -11.71 -12.89
CA GLN A 122 -3.72 -12.77 -12.76
C GLN A 122 -2.47 -12.49 -13.61
N LEU A 123 -2.64 -12.05 -14.86
CA LEU A 123 -1.52 -11.68 -15.73
C LEU A 123 -0.70 -10.51 -15.17
N TYR A 124 -1.36 -9.53 -14.56
CA TYR A 124 -0.68 -8.42 -13.92
C TYR A 124 0.07 -8.85 -12.66
N LEU A 125 -0.55 -9.65 -11.78
CA LEU A 125 0.10 -10.16 -10.56
C LEU A 125 1.33 -11.00 -10.89
N ARG A 126 1.23 -11.90 -11.88
CA ARG A 126 2.35 -12.71 -12.34
C ARG A 126 3.52 -11.85 -12.84
N ARG A 127 3.24 -10.76 -13.56
CA ARG A 127 4.27 -9.81 -13.98
C ARG A 127 4.96 -9.18 -12.77
N GLU A 128 4.21 -8.74 -11.77
CA GLU A 128 4.77 -8.12 -10.56
C GLU A 128 5.66 -9.11 -9.79
N GLU A 129 5.24 -10.38 -9.67
CA GLU A 129 6.07 -11.44 -9.07
C GLU A 129 7.40 -11.62 -9.81
N ILE A 130 7.37 -11.68 -11.15
CA ILE A 130 8.58 -11.77 -11.97
C ILE A 130 9.49 -10.55 -11.75
N LEU A 131 8.93 -9.34 -11.71
CA LEU A 131 9.69 -8.12 -11.48
C LEU A 131 10.33 -8.09 -10.09
N GLN A 132 9.61 -8.52 -9.05
CA GLN A 132 10.16 -8.63 -7.70
C GLN A 132 11.30 -9.65 -7.66
N GLY A 133 11.15 -10.80 -8.31
CA GLY A 133 12.21 -11.81 -8.43
C GLY A 133 13.47 -11.26 -9.11
N LEU A 134 13.32 -10.53 -10.22
CA LEU A 134 14.44 -9.90 -10.93
C LEU A 134 15.15 -8.84 -10.08
N ILE A 135 14.38 -8.01 -9.35
CA ILE A 135 14.95 -7.00 -8.44
C ILE A 135 15.72 -7.67 -7.30
N GLN A 136 15.18 -8.74 -6.72
CA GLN A 136 15.85 -9.51 -5.67
C GLN A 136 17.15 -10.13 -6.20
N GLN A 137 17.11 -10.76 -7.38
CA GLN A 137 18.29 -11.34 -8.02
C GLN A 137 19.35 -10.28 -8.31
N GLN A 138 18.99 -9.16 -8.93
CA GLN A 138 19.93 -8.07 -9.23
C GLN A 138 20.54 -7.48 -7.96
N THR A 139 19.75 -7.36 -6.89
CA THR A 139 20.23 -6.91 -5.57
C THR A 139 21.24 -7.91 -5.01
N GLN A 140 20.94 -9.20 -5.09
CA GLN A 140 21.82 -10.27 -4.62
C GLN A 140 23.11 -10.34 -5.44
N ASP A 141 23.05 -10.21 -6.76
CA ASP A 141 24.22 -10.18 -7.65
C ASP A 141 25.10 -8.97 -7.37
N THR A 142 24.48 -7.79 -7.16
CA THR A 142 25.21 -6.57 -6.79
C THR A 142 25.88 -6.72 -5.43
N GLN A 143 25.18 -7.31 -4.45
CA GLN A 143 25.75 -7.62 -3.13
C GLN A 143 26.91 -8.62 -3.26
N ASN A 144 26.75 -9.69 -4.05
CA ASN A 144 27.78 -10.70 -4.28
C ASN A 144 29.01 -10.10 -4.97
N ALA A 145 28.83 -9.25 -5.98
CA ALA A 145 29.92 -8.54 -6.65
C ALA A 145 30.67 -7.60 -5.70
N LEU A 146 29.93 -6.83 -4.90
CA LEU A 146 30.50 -5.96 -3.86
C LEU A 146 31.25 -6.76 -2.80
N MET A 147 30.69 -7.89 -2.35
CA MET A 147 31.33 -8.80 -1.41
C MET A 147 32.65 -9.34 -1.96
N LYS A 148 32.65 -9.87 -3.19
CA LYS A 148 33.86 -10.37 -3.87
C LYS A 148 34.92 -9.30 -4.05
N SER A 149 34.53 -8.05 -4.28
CA SER A 149 35.46 -6.92 -4.40
C SER A 149 35.98 -6.38 -3.06
N SER A 150 35.43 -6.83 -1.93
CA SER A 150 35.78 -6.30 -0.61
C SER A 150 36.68 -7.27 0.14
N TYR A 151 37.70 -6.73 0.83
CA TYR A 151 38.56 -7.48 1.75
C TYR A 151 37.76 -8.22 2.85
N ILE A 152 36.49 -7.84 3.08
CA ILE A 152 35.57 -8.48 4.03
C ILE A 152 35.36 -9.96 3.68
N GLN A 153 35.27 -10.33 2.40
CA GLN A 153 35.12 -11.73 2.02
C GLN A 153 36.35 -12.55 2.43
N GLN A 154 37.56 -12.02 2.20
CA GLN A 154 38.81 -12.65 2.61
C GLN A 154 38.92 -12.75 4.14
N THR A 155 38.52 -11.71 4.87
CA THR A 155 38.48 -11.73 6.33
C THR A 155 37.52 -12.81 6.85
N ILE A 156 36.35 -12.96 6.24
CA ILE A 156 35.39 -14.00 6.63
C ILE A 156 35.88 -15.40 6.25
N GLU A 157 36.58 -15.54 5.12
CA GLU A 157 37.24 -16.79 4.73
C GLU A 157 38.34 -17.18 5.73
N ALA A 158 39.11 -16.20 6.22
CA ALA A 158 40.13 -16.41 7.24
C ALA A 158 39.56 -16.80 8.61
N MET A 159 38.29 -16.49 8.90
CA MET A 159 37.61 -16.92 10.16
C MET A 159 37.24 -18.42 10.17
N GLY A 160 37.45 -19.15 9.06
CA GLY A 160 37.18 -20.58 8.94
C GLY A 160 35.71 -20.90 8.60
N GLU A 161 35.49 -22.02 7.89
CA GLU A 161 34.17 -22.43 7.35
C GLU A 161 33.07 -22.48 8.42
N LYS A 162 33.39 -22.97 9.64
CA LYS A 162 32.43 -23.10 10.74
C LYS A 162 31.80 -21.78 11.17
N ASN A 163 32.49 -20.66 10.97
CA ASN A 163 31.99 -19.35 11.40
C ASN A 163 31.21 -18.63 10.29
N LYS A 164 31.33 -19.05 9.03
CA LYS A 164 30.71 -18.35 7.89
C LYS A 164 29.20 -18.38 7.93
N GLU A 165 28.63 -19.48 8.41
CA GLU A 165 27.17 -19.70 8.50
C GLU A 165 26.50 -18.76 9.51
N PHE A 166 27.27 -18.23 10.46
CA PHE A 166 26.75 -17.38 11.53
C PHE A 166 26.89 -15.88 11.26
N ILE A 167 27.42 -15.49 10.09
CA ILE A 167 27.64 -14.09 9.73
C ILE A 167 26.67 -13.69 8.62
N MET A 168 25.59 -13.03 9.01
CA MET A 168 24.72 -12.30 8.10
C MET A 168 25.37 -10.97 7.69
N ARG A 169 25.14 -10.57 6.44
CA ARG A 169 25.86 -9.47 5.81
C ARG A 169 24.87 -8.56 5.11
N PHE A 170 24.92 -7.29 5.45
CA PHE A 170 24.05 -6.29 4.86
C PHE A 170 24.86 -5.07 4.44
N LEU A 171 24.60 -4.58 3.23
CA LEU A 171 25.05 -3.26 2.83
C LEU A 171 23.95 -2.26 3.17
N VAL A 172 24.20 -1.40 4.15
CA VAL A 172 23.23 -0.42 4.65
C VAL A 172 23.62 0.99 4.24
N GLU A 173 22.63 1.79 3.85
CA GLU A 173 22.82 3.23 3.65
C GLU A 173 22.61 3.97 4.97
N LYS A 174 23.69 4.44 5.60
CA LYS A 174 23.61 5.30 6.79
C LYS A 174 23.61 6.77 6.33
N LYS A 175 22.55 7.50 6.67
CA LYS A 175 22.50 8.96 6.49
C LYS A 175 23.50 9.60 7.46
N SER A 176 24.26 10.57 6.98
CA SER A 176 25.13 11.36 7.85
C SER A 176 24.29 12.20 8.81
N ILE A 177 24.63 12.19 10.10
CA ILE A 177 23.96 13.02 11.12
C ILE A 177 24.18 14.51 10.81
N LYS A 178 25.39 14.87 10.33
CA LYS A 178 25.74 16.25 9.99
C LYS A 178 25.12 16.72 8.67
N ASN A 179 24.79 15.80 7.75
CA ASN A 179 24.16 16.14 6.47
C ASN A 179 23.27 14.99 5.99
N PRO A 180 21.94 15.07 6.19
CA PRO A 180 21.00 14.00 5.84
C PRO A 180 20.94 13.65 4.34
N LEU A 181 21.39 14.56 3.47
CA LEU A 181 21.45 14.35 2.02
C LEU A 181 22.64 13.46 1.62
N VAL A 182 23.69 13.40 2.46
CA VAL A 182 24.85 12.53 2.23
C VAL A 182 24.56 11.15 2.80
N LYS A 183 24.40 10.18 1.91
CA LYS A 183 24.27 8.77 2.25
C LYS A 183 25.62 8.08 2.12
N LYS A 184 26.07 7.42 3.19
CA LYS A 184 27.27 6.58 3.16
C LYS A 184 26.85 5.11 3.18
N LYS A 185 27.31 4.33 2.21
CA LYS A 185 27.16 2.88 2.23
C LYS A 185 28.11 2.31 3.29
N ARG A 186 27.60 1.45 4.16
CA ARG A 186 28.36 0.78 5.21
C ARG A 186 28.03 -0.70 5.21
N TRP A 187 29.02 -1.52 5.48
CA TRP A 187 28.81 -2.92 5.76
C TRP A 187 28.33 -3.09 7.21
N LEU A 188 27.23 -3.81 7.38
CA LEU A 188 26.72 -4.29 8.65
C LEU A 188 26.92 -5.81 8.65
N LEU A 189 27.74 -6.28 9.57
CA LEU A 189 27.93 -7.70 9.83
C LEU A 189 27.13 -8.04 11.09
N LEU A 190 26.19 -8.97 10.96
CA LEU A 190 25.34 -9.43 12.04
C LEU A 190 25.69 -10.89 12.34
N PHE A 191 26.05 -11.16 13.59
CA PHE A 191 26.48 -12.47 14.04
C PHE A 191 25.31 -13.12 14.79
N THR A 192 24.74 -14.21 14.26
CA THR A 192 23.44 -14.72 14.72
C THR A 192 23.50 -15.80 15.79
N SER A 193 24.67 -16.32 16.14
CA SER A 193 24.77 -17.43 17.12
C SER A 193 26.21 -17.69 17.57
N ILE A 194 26.99 -16.63 17.77
CA ILE A 194 28.27 -16.78 18.46
C ILE A 194 27.97 -16.73 19.96
N SER A 195 28.08 -17.89 20.62
CA SER A 195 28.23 -17.92 22.08
C SER A 195 29.58 -17.28 22.38
N ILE A 196 29.57 -16.01 22.79
CA ILE A 196 30.79 -15.35 23.26
C ILE A 196 30.96 -15.76 24.71
N GLU A 197 31.81 -16.75 24.93
CA GLU A 197 32.04 -17.32 26.26
C GLU A 197 33.08 -16.50 27.05
N SER A 198 33.91 -15.70 26.36
CA SER A 198 34.90 -14.86 27.00
C SER A 198 35.23 -13.57 26.23
N LEU A 199 35.72 -12.57 26.95
CA LEU A 199 36.17 -11.28 26.38
C LEU A 199 37.37 -11.48 25.43
N ASP A 200 38.18 -12.51 25.67
CA ASP A 200 39.31 -12.86 24.79
C ASP A 200 38.86 -13.27 23.39
N GLN A 201 37.68 -13.89 23.25
CA GLN A 201 37.12 -14.22 21.93
C GLN A 201 36.75 -12.94 21.16
N ILE A 202 36.26 -11.90 21.85
CA ILE A 202 36.02 -10.58 21.25
C ILE A 202 37.35 -9.92 20.83
N HIS A 203 38.37 -9.98 21.68
CA HIS A 203 39.68 -9.40 21.35
C HIS A 203 40.36 -10.13 20.19
N GLN A 204 40.30 -11.46 20.16
CA GLN A 204 40.77 -12.25 19.02
C GLN A 204 39.99 -11.87 17.75
N PHE A 205 38.67 -11.69 17.84
CA PHE A 205 37.85 -11.22 16.73
C PHE A 205 38.26 -9.83 16.21
N ILE A 206 38.47 -8.86 17.11
CA ILE A 206 38.89 -7.50 16.74
C ILE A 206 40.24 -7.53 16.00
N LYS A 207 41.15 -8.43 16.36
CA LYS A 207 42.45 -8.59 15.68
C LYS A 207 42.32 -9.03 14.21
N PHE A 208 41.20 -9.63 13.81
CA PHE A 208 40.95 -10.02 12.42
C PHE A 208 40.40 -8.88 11.56
N ILE A 209 39.96 -7.76 12.15
CA ILE A 209 39.49 -6.60 11.37
C ILE A 209 40.71 -5.95 10.71
N PRO A 210 40.79 -5.91 9.36
CA PRO A 210 41.93 -5.32 8.68
C PRO A 210 42.12 -3.86 9.10
N GLN A 211 43.38 -3.41 9.25
CA GLN A 211 43.72 -2.08 9.77
C GLN A 211 43.11 -0.92 8.98
N GLN A 212 42.77 -1.14 7.69
CA GLN A 212 42.09 -0.14 6.86
C GLN A 212 40.60 0.08 7.19
N TYR A 213 40.00 -0.75 8.04
CA TYR A 213 38.62 -0.59 8.49
C TYR A 213 38.58 -0.10 9.93
N THR A 214 37.76 0.90 10.20
CA THR A 214 37.48 1.36 11.56
C THR A 214 36.22 0.70 12.10
N LEU A 215 36.38 -0.09 13.16
CA LEU A 215 35.25 -0.61 13.92
C LEU A 215 34.62 0.55 14.70
N ASP A 216 33.47 1.00 14.24
CA ASP A 216 32.78 2.18 14.79
C ASP A 216 32.02 1.83 16.08
N THR A 217 31.41 0.64 16.15
CA THR A 217 30.52 0.29 17.24
C THR A 217 30.35 -1.23 17.36
N ILE A 218 30.38 -1.76 18.59
CA ILE A 218 29.90 -3.11 18.90
C ILE A 218 28.57 -2.98 19.64
N ASN A 219 27.53 -3.65 19.15
CA ASN A 219 26.25 -3.75 19.86
C ASN A 219 26.09 -5.19 20.34
N LEU A 220 26.03 -5.38 21.66
CA LEU A 220 25.74 -6.68 22.27
C LEU A 220 24.24 -6.80 22.51
N LEU A 221 23.66 -7.91 22.09
CA LEU A 221 22.25 -8.21 22.27
C LEU A 221 22.13 -9.39 23.21
N LYS A 222 21.45 -9.20 24.35
CA LYS A 222 21.16 -10.29 25.29
C LYS A 222 19.84 -10.94 24.87
N TYR A 223 19.84 -12.27 24.80
CA TYR A 223 18.66 -13.07 24.55
C TYR A 223 18.29 -13.83 25.83
N GLU A 224 17.08 -13.64 26.32
CA GLU A 224 16.51 -14.41 27.42
C GLU A 224 15.14 -14.95 27.01
N ASN A 225 14.88 -16.24 27.23
CA ASN A 225 13.59 -16.88 26.94
C ASN A 225 13.05 -16.65 25.52
N ASN A 226 13.91 -16.73 24.50
CA ASN A 226 13.58 -16.45 23.09
C ASN A 226 13.06 -15.02 22.82
N LEU A 227 13.29 -14.08 23.75
CA LEU A 227 13.04 -12.66 23.58
C LEU A 227 14.38 -11.92 23.54
N ALA A 228 14.64 -11.22 22.44
CA ALA A 228 15.75 -10.28 22.36
C ALA A 228 15.38 -9.03 23.17
N THR A 229 15.97 -8.83 24.33
CA THR A 229 15.90 -7.55 25.03
C THR A 229 17.05 -6.68 24.50
N LEU A 230 16.69 -5.56 23.86
CA LEU A 230 17.66 -4.56 23.40
C LEU A 230 18.23 -3.81 24.61
N THR A 231 19.14 -4.44 25.36
CA THR A 231 20.08 -3.70 26.21
C THR A 231 21.12 -3.08 25.29
N LYS A 232 20.85 -1.84 24.84
CA LYS A 232 21.77 -1.10 24.00
C LYS A 232 22.99 -0.67 24.83
N THR A 233 23.95 -1.56 25.00
CA THR A 233 25.30 -1.19 25.43
C THR A 233 26.10 -0.91 24.18
N THR A 234 26.21 0.36 23.82
CA THR A 234 27.17 0.84 22.82
C THR A 234 28.53 0.89 23.51
N ILE A 235 29.45 0.00 23.17
CA ILE A 235 30.83 0.12 23.64
C ILE A 235 31.62 0.87 22.57
N GLU A 236 32.01 2.10 22.87
CA GLU A 236 32.93 2.85 22.01
C GLU A 236 34.36 2.41 22.32
N LEU A 237 35.17 2.12 21.29
CA LEU A 237 36.43 1.39 21.44
C LEU A 237 37.47 2.06 22.36
N TYR A 238 37.41 3.38 22.55
CA TYR A 238 38.28 4.10 23.48
C TYR A 238 37.93 3.86 24.96
N GLN A 239 36.80 3.21 25.26
CA GLN A 239 36.29 2.95 26.61
C GLN A 239 36.77 1.62 27.20
N ILE A 240 37.51 0.80 26.43
CA ILE A 240 37.94 -0.54 26.82
C ILE A 240 39.43 -0.52 27.20
N GLN A 241 39.77 -0.14 28.43
CA GLN A 241 41.12 -0.38 28.95
C GLN A 241 41.15 -1.06 30.33
N SER A 242 40.07 -1.04 31.09
CA SER A 242 39.97 -1.80 32.35
C SER A 242 38.54 -1.76 32.90
N LEU A 243 37.78 -2.82 32.64
CA LEU A 243 36.44 -3.03 33.19
C LEU A 243 36.48 -4.25 34.12
N GLN A 244 36.16 -4.05 35.40
CA GLN A 244 35.85 -5.12 36.33
C GLN A 244 34.37 -5.02 36.73
N PHE A 245 33.66 -6.14 36.62
CA PHE A 245 32.26 -6.26 36.99
C PHE A 245 32.15 -7.00 38.32
N VAL A 246 31.42 -6.43 39.28
CA VAL A 246 31.00 -7.13 40.49
C VAL A 246 29.48 -7.18 40.46
N VAL A 247 28.94 -8.39 40.39
CA VAL A 247 27.49 -8.62 40.42
C VAL A 247 27.06 -8.60 41.88
N THR A 248 26.18 -7.67 42.23
CA THR A 248 25.41 -7.73 43.48
C THR A 248 23.92 -7.71 43.12
N ASN A 249 23.09 -8.21 44.04
CA ASN A 249 21.76 -8.78 43.75
C ASN A 249 20.84 -7.90 42.89
N GLU A 250 20.21 -8.59 41.93
CA GLU A 250 19.11 -8.33 40.97
C GLU A 250 18.78 -6.95 40.37
N TYR A 251 19.18 -5.78 40.88
CA TYR A 251 18.76 -4.50 40.26
C TYR A 251 19.79 -3.37 40.25
N GLN A 252 21.07 -3.70 40.47
CA GLN A 252 22.13 -2.71 40.58
C GLN A 252 23.36 -3.14 39.81
N ILE A 253 23.92 -2.23 39.00
CA ILE A 253 25.26 -2.41 38.44
C ILE A 253 26.14 -1.31 39.01
N ILE A 254 27.20 -1.73 39.69
CA ILE A 254 28.25 -0.88 40.22
C ILE A 254 29.52 -1.15 39.42
N PHE A 255 30.15 -0.09 38.93
CA PHE A 255 31.51 -0.21 38.39
C PHE A 255 32.40 0.92 38.88
N MET A 256 33.70 0.64 38.93
CA MET A 256 34.70 1.61 39.33
C MET A 256 35.51 2.10 38.14
N HIS A 257 35.78 3.40 38.12
CA HIS A 257 36.68 4.03 37.16
C HIS A 257 37.53 5.10 37.86
N ASN A 258 38.86 4.97 37.77
CA ASN A 258 39.83 5.88 38.40
C ASN A 258 39.56 6.15 39.88
N GLY A 259 39.22 5.11 40.65
CA GLY A 259 38.94 5.19 42.09
C GLY A 259 37.58 5.80 42.44
N ARG A 260 36.72 6.08 41.46
CA ARG A 260 35.33 6.55 41.69
C ARG A 260 34.34 5.44 41.39
N ILE A 261 33.35 5.30 42.25
CA ILE A 261 32.26 4.33 42.14
C ILE A 261 31.10 4.98 41.37
N PHE A 262 30.65 4.34 40.31
CA PHE A 262 29.47 4.71 39.55
C PHE A 262 28.39 3.66 39.76
N GLU A 263 27.22 4.13 40.16
CA GLU A 263 26.06 3.32 40.47
C GLU A 263 24.94 3.59 39.45
N PHE A 264 24.46 2.54 38.81
CA PHE A 264 23.30 2.61 37.93
C PHE A 264 22.13 1.84 38.53
N ILE A 265 21.05 2.58 38.80
CA ILE A 265 19.75 2.07 39.23
C ILE A 265 18.79 2.24 38.06
N PHE A 266 17.97 1.23 37.77
CA PHE A 266 17.12 1.17 36.59
C PHE A 266 15.66 1.58 36.89
N PRO A 267 15.19 2.78 36.53
CA PRO A 267 13.77 3.10 36.51
C PRO A 267 13.15 2.78 35.13
N TYR A 268 11.97 2.16 35.14
CA TYR A 268 11.14 1.78 34.00
C TYR A 268 10.97 2.88 32.92
N LEU A 269 10.91 2.50 31.63
CA LEU A 269 10.76 3.45 30.50
C LEU A 269 9.46 3.23 29.68
N ASN A 270 8.62 4.28 29.70
CA ASN A 270 7.43 4.53 28.90
C ASN A 270 7.76 5.20 27.53
N ASP A 271 8.26 4.48 26.53
CA ASP A 271 8.27 5.04 25.16
C ASP A 271 8.18 3.97 24.06
N ALA A 272 6.94 3.54 23.79
CA ALA A 272 6.61 2.47 22.85
C ALA A 272 6.93 2.81 21.37
N LYS A 273 7.02 4.10 21.03
CA LYS A 273 7.16 4.55 19.62
C LYS A 273 8.53 4.23 19.04
N LYS A 274 9.60 4.33 19.83
CA LYS A 274 10.97 3.99 19.41
C LYS A 274 11.21 2.49 19.33
N LEU A 275 10.53 1.72 20.18
CA LEU A 275 10.59 0.26 20.17
C LEU A 275 9.86 -0.32 18.94
N HIS A 276 8.74 0.29 18.54
CA HIS A 276 7.98 -0.11 17.36
C HIS A 276 8.75 0.10 16.04
N ASP A 277 9.33 1.28 15.83
CA ASP A 277 10.14 1.58 14.62
C ASP A 277 11.35 0.65 14.46
N TYR A 278 11.85 0.13 15.58
CA TYR A 278 12.95 -0.82 15.61
C TYR A 278 12.47 -2.25 15.29
N ILE A 279 11.37 -2.70 15.91
CA ILE A 279 10.77 -4.02 15.67
C ILE A 279 10.29 -4.17 14.22
N VAL A 280 9.70 -3.14 13.63
CA VAL A 280 9.24 -3.17 12.23
C VAL A 280 10.41 -3.35 11.26
N LYS A 281 11.56 -2.71 11.52
CA LYS A 281 12.78 -2.90 10.72
C LYS A 281 13.36 -4.30 10.89
N CYS A 282 13.30 -4.88 12.09
CA CYS A 282 13.74 -6.26 12.34
C CYS A 282 12.80 -7.29 11.69
N GLN A 283 11.49 -7.06 11.64
CA GLN A 283 10.53 -7.97 11.01
C GLN A 283 10.59 -7.94 9.49
N GLN A 284 10.88 -6.79 8.88
CA GLN A 284 11.17 -6.69 7.44
C GLN A 284 12.40 -7.52 7.03
N ILE A 285 13.36 -7.71 7.93
CA ILE A 285 14.56 -8.54 7.73
C ILE A 285 14.24 -10.04 7.90
N ASN A 286 13.33 -10.40 8.82
CA ASN A 286 12.96 -11.80 9.06
C ASN A 286 12.14 -12.40 7.90
N ASN A 287 11.36 -11.59 7.19
CA ASN A 287 10.55 -12.04 6.05
C ASN A 287 11.36 -12.27 4.75
N SER A 288 12.67 -11.99 4.75
CA SER A 288 13.59 -12.25 3.63
C SER A 288 14.38 -13.56 3.75
N MET A 289 14.07 -14.41 4.73
CA MET A 289 14.69 -15.74 4.88
C MET A 289 13.86 -16.85 4.21
N PRO A 290 14.47 -17.78 3.46
CA PRO A 290 13.83 -19.05 3.14
C PRO A 290 13.87 -19.95 4.38
N VAL A 291 12.73 -20.14 5.03
CA VAL A 291 12.61 -21.12 6.12
C VAL A 291 12.59 -22.52 5.51
N GLN A 292 13.70 -23.27 5.60
CA GLN A 292 13.62 -24.72 5.50
C GLN A 292 13.03 -25.26 6.80
N VAL A 293 11.74 -25.61 6.76
CA VAL A 293 11.07 -26.30 7.87
C VAL A 293 11.56 -27.74 7.89
N SER A 294 12.37 -28.10 8.89
CA SER A 294 12.63 -29.51 9.22
C SER A 294 11.31 -30.16 9.61
N ARG A 295 10.94 -31.22 8.91
CA ARG A 295 9.68 -31.96 9.11
C ARG A 295 9.59 -32.47 10.55
N THR A 296 8.70 -31.88 11.35
CA THR A 296 7.87 -32.61 12.32
C THR A 296 6.71 -31.69 12.74
N ASN A 297 5.50 -32.24 12.68
CA ASN A 297 4.20 -31.67 13.08
C ASN A 297 3.51 -30.76 12.05
N GLN A 298 2.63 -31.41 11.28
CA GLN A 298 1.61 -30.77 10.44
C GLN A 298 0.50 -30.19 11.33
N ILE A 299 0.08 -28.96 11.04
CA ILE A 299 -1.20 -28.37 11.47
C ILE A 299 -1.96 -27.98 10.20
N PRO A 300 -3.27 -28.25 10.08
CA PRO A 300 -3.98 -28.16 8.80
C PRO A 300 -4.28 -26.72 8.39
N VAL A 301 -4.09 -26.47 7.09
CA VAL A 301 -4.35 -25.21 6.40
C VAL A 301 -5.85 -25.02 6.20
N TYR A 302 -6.42 -23.96 6.78
CA TYR A 302 -7.70 -23.40 6.34
C TYR A 302 -7.54 -21.94 5.91
N LYS A 303 -7.75 -21.73 4.60
CA LYS A 303 -8.14 -20.51 3.87
C LYS A 303 -7.44 -19.18 4.26
N MET A 304 -6.34 -18.87 3.55
CA MET A 304 -5.89 -17.49 3.37
C MET A 304 -6.70 -16.82 2.25
N GLN A 305 -7.50 -15.82 2.61
CA GLN A 305 -8.03 -14.81 1.69
C GLN A 305 -7.37 -13.46 2.03
N ASP A 306 -6.91 -12.77 0.98
CA ASP A 306 -6.46 -11.37 0.88
C ASP A 306 -5.12 -10.96 1.55
N SER A 307 -4.03 -11.10 0.81
CA SER A 307 -2.64 -10.86 1.23
C SER A 307 -2.11 -9.43 1.02
N ARG A 308 -2.95 -8.40 1.11
CA ARG A 308 -2.50 -6.98 1.13
C ARG A 308 -2.82 -6.22 2.42
N ARG A 309 -3.18 -6.91 3.51
CA ARG A 309 -3.19 -6.29 4.83
C ARG A 309 -1.78 -6.35 5.42
N ARG A 310 -1.18 -5.18 5.70
CA ARG A 310 -0.01 -5.11 6.59
C ARG A 310 -0.46 -5.73 7.91
N ILE A 311 0.10 -6.88 8.29
CA ILE A 311 -0.06 -7.42 9.63
C ILE A 311 0.64 -6.41 10.53
N ILE A 312 -0.14 -5.54 11.15
CA ILE A 312 0.28 -4.78 12.31
C ILE A 312 0.64 -5.84 13.36
N ASN A 313 1.91 -6.22 13.44
CA ASN A 313 2.42 -7.16 14.42
C ASN A 313 2.58 -6.45 15.77
N LEU A 314 1.48 -5.91 16.26
CA LEU A 314 1.26 -5.60 17.66
C LEU A 314 0.88 -6.94 18.28
N LYS A 315 1.81 -7.52 19.06
CA LYS A 315 1.53 -8.74 19.81
C LYS A 315 0.30 -8.47 20.69
N GLY A 316 -0.79 -9.18 20.42
CA GLY A 316 -2.03 -9.11 21.18
C GLY A 316 -3.20 -9.70 20.39
N LYS A 317 -4.13 -10.36 21.07
CA LYS A 317 -5.30 -10.97 20.41
C LYS A 317 -6.22 -9.88 19.87
N ILE A 318 -6.45 -9.88 18.55
CA ILE A 318 -7.48 -9.02 17.93
C ILE A 318 -8.85 -9.52 18.36
N ILE A 319 -9.65 -8.63 18.95
CA ILE A 319 -11.01 -8.93 19.42
C ILE A 319 -12.01 -8.57 18.33
N LEU A 320 -11.87 -7.37 17.74
CA LEU A 320 -12.76 -6.87 16.70
C LEU A 320 -11.97 -5.99 15.71
N GLU A 321 -12.22 -6.14 14.40
CA GLU A 321 -11.59 -5.33 13.35
C GLU A 321 -12.54 -5.12 12.17
N ASN A 322 -12.99 -3.89 11.96
CA ASN A 322 -13.88 -3.52 10.86
C ASN A 322 -13.42 -2.20 10.21
N GLN A 323 -13.73 -2.02 8.93
CA GLN A 323 -13.62 -0.72 8.26
C GLN A 323 -14.82 0.14 8.66
N VAL A 324 -14.55 1.35 9.16
CA VAL A 324 -15.56 2.30 9.66
C VAL A 324 -15.22 3.72 9.18
N GLU A 325 -16.13 4.68 9.33
CA GLU A 325 -15.82 6.09 9.12
C GLU A 325 -15.55 6.78 10.45
N LYS A 326 -14.47 7.55 10.56
CA LYS A 326 -14.15 8.38 11.73
C LYS A 326 -14.43 9.86 11.43
N ARG A 327 -15.06 10.56 12.37
CA ARG A 327 -15.25 12.01 12.28
C ARG A 327 -13.93 12.75 12.58
N ILE A 328 -13.57 13.69 11.72
CA ILE A 328 -12.40 14.56 11.82
C ILE A 328 -12.84 16.01 11.75
N ASN A 329 -12.22 16.87 12.57
CA ASN A 329 -12.46 18.32 12.59
C ASN A 329 -13.96 18.68 12.72
N GLY A 330 -14.73 17.86 13.45
CA GLY A 330 -16.16 18.08 13.70
C GLY A 330 -17.08 18.00 12.49
N THR A 331 -16.61 17.82 11.25
CA THR A 331 -17.47 17.92 10.06
C THR A 331 -17.22 16.83 9.02
N GLN A 332 -16.00 16.33 8.90
CA GLN A 332 -15.63 15.40 7.84
C GLN A 332 -15.62 13.96 8.35
N TRP A 333 -16.00 13.02 7.49
CA TRP A 333 -15.91 11.58 7.76
C TRP A 333 -14.82 11.00 6.86
N LYS A 334 -13.87 10.24 7.43
CA LYS A 334 -12.84 9.52 6.66
C LYS A 334 -12.87 8.03 7.00
N ASN A 335 -12.59 7.21 6.00
CA ASN A 335 -12.47 5.77 6.18
C ASN A 335 -11.26 5.44 7.05
N VAL A 336 -11.48 4.64 8.09
CA VAL A 336 -10.45 4.07 8.94
C VAL A 336 -10.65 2.57 9.11
N ILE A 337 -9.57 1.84 9.33
CA ILE A 337 -9.63 0.49 9.88
C ILE A 337 -9.59 0.66 11.39
N LEU A 338 -10.69 0.31 12.08
CA LEU A 338 -10.79 0.36 13.53
C LEU A 338 -10.53 -1.04 14.08
N THR A 339 -9.59 -1.17 15.00
CA THR A 339 -9.15 -2.45 15.57
C THR A 339 -9.13 -2.37 17.09
N LEU A 340 -9.87 -3.27 17.75
CA LEU A 340 -9.88 -3.45 19.20
C LEU A 340 -8.95 -4.61 19.57
N LYS A 341 -7.92 -4.33 20.39
CA LYS A 341 -6.98 -5.35 20.87
C LYS A 341 -6.75 -5.21 22.37
N GLU A 342 -7.01 -6.26 23.13
CA GLU A 342 -6.71 -6.42 24.56
C GLU A 342 -7.06 -5.24 25.49
N ARG A 343 -6.27 -4.16 25.50
CA ARG A 343 -6.47 -2.98 26.35
C ARG A 343 -6.41 -1.67 25.59
N GLU A 344 -6.43 -1.72 24.26
CA GLU A 344 -6.26 -0.55 23.40
C GLU A 344 -7.21 -0.61 22.19
N LEU A 345 -7.67 0.57 21.78
CA LEU A 345 -8.43 0.79 20.56
C LEU A 345 -7.56 1.55 19.57
N PHE A 346 -7.38 0.99 18.37
CA PHE A 346 -6.54 1.55 17.31
C PHE A 346 -7.39 1.95 16.11
N TRP A 347 -7.00 3.02 15.42
CA TRP A 347 -7.49 3.28 14.07
C TRP A 347 -6.40 3.76 13.12
N GLU A 348 -6.47 3.27 11.87
CA GLU A 348 -5.58 3.62 10.77
C GLU A 348 -6.39 4.25 9.63
N PHE A 349 -5.98 5.43 9.16
CA PHE A 349 -6.61 6.06 8.00
C PHE A 349 -6.24 5.32 6.71
N VAL A 350 -7.25 4.89 5.96
CA VAL A 350 -7.08 4.09 4.73
C VAL A 350 -6.22 4.82 3.68
N ASP A 351 -6.25 6.16 3.69
CA ASP A 351 -5.61 6.98 2.66
C ASP A 351 -4.28 7.62 3.09
N THR A 352 -3.98 7.75 4.40
CA THR A 352 -2.88 8.62 4.88
C THR A 352 -1.73 7.93 5.60
N GLU A 353 -1.72 6.59 5.74
CA GLU A 353 -0.74 5.84 6.56
C GLU A 353 -0.60 6.37 8.01
N GLU A 354 -1.52 7.22 8.46
CA GLU A 354 -1.56 7.79 9.80
C GLU A 354 -2.33 6.85 10.73
N TYR A 355 -1.74 6.56 11.89
CA TYR A 355 -2.35 5.72 12.92
C TYR A 355 -2.45 6.47 14.24
N GLN A 356 -3.48 6.15 15.02
CA GLN A 356 -3.69 6.65 16.37
C GLN A 356 -4.26 5.52 17.24
N ASN A 357 -4.03 5.61 18.55
CA ASN A 357 -4.56 4.67 19.54
C ASN A 357 -5.06 5.39 20.79
N ILE A 358 -5.96 4.73 21.52
CA ILE A 358 -6.43 5.11 22.85
C ILE A 358 -6.37 3.88 23.76
N GLU A 359 -5.81 4.02 24.96
CA GLU A 359 -5.89 2.99 26.00
C GLU A 359 -7.32 2.91 26.54
N LEU A 360 -7.90 1.71 26.63
CA LEU A 360 -9.30 1.52 27.06
C LEU A 360 -9.60 2.09 28.44
N LYS A 361 -8.62 2.08 29.37
CA LYS A 361 -8.74 2.69 30.70
C LYS A 361 -8.97 4.21 30.69
N SER A 362 -8.77 4.88 29.54
CA SER A 362 -8.99 6.32 29.40
C SER A 362 -10.37 6.66 28.83
N ILE A 363 -11.16 5.65 28.45
CA ILE A 363 -12.55 5.83 28.04
C ILE A 363 -13.38 6.07 29.32
N SER A 364 -14.13 7.17 29.35
CA SER A 364 -15.02 7.55 30.46
C SER A 364 -16.50 7.37 30.13
N GLY A 365 -16.84 7.19 28.85
CA GLY A 365 -18.22 7.00 28.42
C GLY A 365 -18.34 6.49 26.99
N ILE A 366 -19.43 5.75 26.71
CA ILE A 366 -19.77 5.23 25.40
C ILE A 366 -21.22 5.63 25.09
N GLU A 367 -21.41 6.37 24.01
CA GLU A 367 -22.75 6.74 23.52
C GLU A 367 -23.03 6.08 22.17
N GLN A 368 -24.24 5.55 21.99
CA GLN A 368 -24.67 4.99 20.69
C GLN A 368 -25.88 5.74 20.15
N CYS A 369 -25.87 6.02 18.85
CA CYS A 369 -26.99 6.60 18.12
C CYS A 369 -27.06 6.02 16.70
N ASN A 370 -28.01 5.12 16.46
CA ASN A 370 -28.18 4.40 15.19
C ASN A 370 -26.88 3.67 14.77
N ARG A 371 -26.31 4.04 13.62
CA ARG A 371 -25.07 3.48 13.06
C ARG A 371 -23.81 4.23 13.52
N MET A 372 -23.93 5.08 14.53
CA MET A 372 -22.83 5.86 15.06
C MET A 372 -22.63 5.55 16.52
N PHE A 373 -21.38 5.53 16.95
CA PHE A 373 -21.03 5.51 18.36
C PHE A 373 -19.96 6.55 18.65
N THR A 374 -20.00 7.10 19.87
CA THR A 374 -19.09 8.11 20.37
C THR A 374 -18.38 7.54 21.58
N ILE A 375 -17.05 7.60 21.56
CA ILE A 375 -16.20 7.28 22.70
C ILE A 375 -15.80 8.61 23.34
N ILE A 376 -16.06 8.74 24.62
CA ILE A 376 -15.66 9.91 25.41
C ILE A 376 -14.39 9.53 26.17
N VAL A 377 -13.34 10.32 25.99
CA VAL A 377 -12.01 10.08 26.57
C VAL A 377 -11.75 11.14 27.63
N ASN A 378 -11.35 10.68 28.83
CA ASN A 378 -11.14 11.44 30.06
C ASN A 378 -12.44 11.90 30.77
N ASP A 379 -12.37 11.98 32.10
CA ASP A 379 -13.49 12.30 33.00
C ASP A 379 -14.08 13.70 32.81
N GLN A 380 -13.36 14.60 32.13
CA GLN A 380 -13.81 15.96 31.81
C GLN A 380 -14.61 16.05 30.50
N ASN A 381 -14.89 14.92 29.81
CA ASN A 381 -15.63 14.85 28.55
C ASN A 381 -15.06 15.72 27.39
N THR A 382 -13.79 16.11 27.45
CA THR A 382 -13.21 17.08 26.52
C THR A 382 -12.85 16.50 25.16
N VAL A 383 -12.64 15.18 25.06
CA VAL A 383 -12.25 14.54 23.81
C VAL A 383 -13.29 13.48 23.42
N GLN A 384 -14.01 13.75 22.34
CA GLN A 384 -14.98 12.83 21.76
C GLN A 384 -14.45 12.25 20.46
N GLN A 385 -14.38 10.92 20.36
CA GLN A 385 -14.09 10.21 19.13
C GLN A 385 -15.36 9.60 18.57
N GLN A 386 -15.79 10.04 17.39
CA GLN A 386 -17.02 9.57 16.76
C GLN A 386 -16.71 8.66 15.58
N PHE A 387 -17.38 7.50 15.57
CA PHE A 387 -17.27 6.48 14.55
C PHE A 387 -18.64 6.19 13.96
N ARG A 388 -18.68 5.90 12.66
CA ARG A 388 -19.87 5.48 11.93
C ARG A 388 -19.58 4.17 11.23
N VAL A 389 -20.48 3.21 11.40
CA VAL A 389 -20.39 1.86 10.86
C VAL A 389 -21.45 1.62 9.77
N SER A 390 -21.37 0.49 9.08
CA SER A 390 -22.24 0.22 7.93
C SER A 390 -23.65 -0.15 8.37
N THR A 391 -23.80 -0.83 9.51
CA THR A 391 -25.07 -1.36 10.02
C THR A 391 -25.28 -1.06 11.49
N ILE A 392 -26.54 -1.07 11.95
CA ILE A 392 -26.84 -0.88 13.39
C ILE A 392 -26.27 -2.04 14.21
N LYS A 393 -26.35 -3.26 13.68
CA LYS A 393 -25.78 -4.47 14.29
C LYS A 393 -24.27 -4.34 14.53
N GLU A 394 -23.52 -3.77 13.59
CA GLU A 394 -22.10 -3.46 13.80
C GLU A 394 -21.90 -2.44 14.92
N ALA A 395 -22.79 -1.46 15.07
CA ALA A 395 -22.68 -0.46 16.13
C ALA A 395 -22.90 -1.12 17.49
N ASP A 396 -23.92 -1.99 17.60
CA ASP A 396 -24.21 -2.79 18.80
C ASP A 396 -23.03 -3.73 19.16
N GLU A 397 -22.39 -4.33 18.16
CA GLU A 397 -21.21 -5.18 18.36
C GLU A 397 -20.03 -4.37 18.91
N TRP A 398 -19.74 -3.21 18.32
CA TRP A 398 -18.66 -2.33 18.77
C TRP A 398 -18.89 -1.80 20.19
N THR A 399 -20.08 -1.26 20.47
CA THR A 399 -20.40 -0.71 21.80
C THR A 399 -20.47 -1.79 22.86
N GLY A 400 -21.01 -2.97 22.53
CA GLY A 400 -21.05 -4.14 23.42
C GLY A 400 -19.66 -4.64 23.80
N GLN A 401 -18.73 -4.76 22.83
CA GLN A 401 -17.35 -5.18 23.11
C GLN A 401 -16.60 -4.12 23.92
N LEU A 402 -16.74 -2.83 23.59
CA LEU A 402 -16.10 -1.76 24.34
C LEU A 402 -16.62 -1.72 25.78
N SER A 403 -17.94 -1.76 25.98
CA SER A 403 -18.58 -1.81 27.29
C SER A 403 -18.08 -2.97 28.14
N TYR A 404 -18.05 -4.18 27.57
CA TYR A 404 -17.54 -5.38 28.24
C TYR A 404 -16.08 -5.24 28.70
N MET A 405 -15.24 -4.59 27.89
CA MET A 405 -13.81 -4.46 28.17
C MET A 405 -13.46 -3.31 29.12
N THR A 406 -14.29 -2.27 29.17
CA THR A 406 -14.08 -1.09 30.02
C THR A 406 -14.90 -1.11 31.30
N ASP A 407 -15.89 -2.00 31.41
CA ASP A 407 -16.92 -2.01 32.48
C ASP A 407 -17.70 -0.67 32.52
N ILE A 408 -18.06 -0.15 31.35
CA ILE A 408 -18.77 1.14 31.18
C ILE A 408 -20.13 0.89 30.54
N ASP A 409 -21.19 1.43 31.14
CA ASP A 409 -22.54 1.35 30.60
C ASP A 409 -22.70 2.13 29.29
N ILE A 410 -23.46 1.54 28.36
CA ILE A 410 -23.75 2.15 27.06
C ILE A 410 -24.93 3.11 27.19
N ASN A 411 -24.73 4.40 26.90
CA ASN A 411 -25.82 5.35 26.79
C ASN A 411 -26.42 5.31 25.36
N ILE A 412 -27.56 4.64 25.21
CA ILE A 412 -28.26 4.54 23.92
C ILE A 412 -29.16 5.77 23.75
N LYS A 413 -28.74 6.70 22.89
CA LYS A 413 -29.58 7.82 22.44
C LYS A 413 -30.51 7.29 21.35
N VAL A 414 -31.73 6.91 21.77
CA VAL A 414 -32.81 6.61 20.83
C VAL A 414 -33.16 7.91 20.12
N LEU A 415 -32.80 8.02 18.84
CA LEU A 415 -33.31 9.11 18.00
C LEU A 415 -34.83 8.87 17.90
N GLU A 416 -35.63 9.74 18.50
CA GLU A 416 -37.09 9.62 18.42
C GLU A 416 -37.50 9.50 16.95
N LYS A 417 -38.18 8.40 16.61
CA LYS A 417 -38.66 8.07 15.24
C LYS A 417 -39.45 9.20 14.58
N SER A 418 -39.96 10.17 15.36
CA SER A 418 -40.77 11.30 14.91
C SER A 418 -40.04 12.20 13.91
N GLN A 419 -38.78 12.58 14.16
CA GLN A 419 -38.05 13.51 13.29
C GLN A 419 -37.62 12.85 11.97
N THR A 420 -37.27 11.56 11.99
CA THR A 420 -36.86 10.86 10.77
C THR A 420 -38.06 10.61 9.86
N LEU A 421 -39.21 10.22 10.42
CA LEU A 421 -40.45 10.03 9.64
C LEU A 421 -40.93 11.34 9.02
N GLN A 422 -40.88 12.46 9.76
CA GLN A 422 -41.21 13.79 9.22
C GLN A 422 -40.28 14.21 8.08
N ASN A 423 -38.96 14.00 8.23
CA ASN A 423 -38.01 14.32 7.17
C ASN A 423 -38.20 13.43 5.92
N TYR A 424 -38.53 12.15 6.09
CA TYR A 424 -38.87 11.27 4.97
C TYR A 424 -40.18 11.69 4.28
N GLN A 425 -41.20 12.06 5.04
CA GLN A 425 -42.48 12.55 4.51
C GLN A 425 -42.31 13.89 3.76
N GLN A 426 -41.53 14.82 4.30
CA GLN A 426 -41.22 16.08 3.62
C GLN A 426 -40.46 15.84 2.30
N ASN A 427 -39.40 15.02 2.32
CA ASN A 427 -38.63 14.72 1.11
C ASN A 427 -39.46 13.99 0.04
N ALA A 428 -40.38 13.10 0.45
CA ALA A 428 -41.31 12.45 -0.47
C ALA A 428 -42.27 13.46 -1.13
N LEU A 429 -42.80 14.42 -0.36
CA LEU A 429 -43.64 15.51 -0.87
C LEU A 429 -42.87 16.42 -1.83
N THR A 430 -41.63 16.79 -1.51
CA THR A 430 -40.79 17.63 -2.39
C THR A 430 -40.50 16.94 -3.72
N ASN A 431 -40.20 15.64 -3.70
CA ASN A 431 -39.94 14.87 -4.92
C ASN A 431 -41.20 14.70 -5.78
N GLN A 432 -42.38 14.51 -5.18
CA GLN A 432 -43.64 14.48 -5.92
C GLN A 432 -43.95 15.82 -6.58
N LEU A 433 -43.75 16.95 -5.88
CA LEU A 433 -43.91 18.29 -6.43
C LEU A 433 -42.97 18.57 -7.62
N GLN A 434 -41.70 18.18 -7.52
CA GLN A 434 -40.75 18.32 -8.63
C GLN A 434 -41.14 17.47 -9.84
N THR A 435 -41.62 16.24 -9.61
CA THR A 435 -42.06 15.35 -10.68
C THR A 435 -43.29 15.91 -11.40
N GLN A 436 -44.25 16.48 -10.66
CA GLN A 436 -45.42 17.15 -11.24
C GLN A 436 -45.06 18.44 -12.02
N GLN A 437 -44.04 19.18 -11.59
CA GLN A 437 -43.56 20.36 -12.33
C GLN A 437 -42.89 19.95 -13.65
N LEU A 438 -42.06 18.89 -13.63
CA LEU A 438 -41.43 18.34 -14.83
C LEU A 438 -42.45 17.81 -15.83
N SER A 439 -43.49 17.11 -15.38
CA SER A 439 -44.55 16.62 -16.26
C SER A 439 -45.37 17.76 -16.89
N LYS A 440 -45.63 18.84 -16.15
CA LYS A 440 -46.30 20.03 -16.68
C LYS A 440 -45.45 20.74 -17.74
N GLN A 441 -44.14 20.87 -17.53
CA GLN A 441 -43.23 21.44 -18.53
C GLN A 441 -43.16 20.61 -19.82
N GLN A 442 -43.08 19.28 -19.70
CA GLN A 442 -43.09 18.39 -20.87
C GLN A 442 -44.41 18.45 -21.65
N THR A 443 -45.53 18.57 -20.95
CA THR A 443 -46.86 18.69 -21.60
C THR A 443 -47.01 20.01 -22.34
N GLN A 444 -46.49 21.12 -21.80
CA GLN A 444 -46.46 22.42 -22.49
C GLN A 444 -45.57 22.39 -23.73
N GLN A 445 -44.37 21.78 -23.66
CA GLN A 445 -43.48 21.67 -24.83
C GLN A 445 -44.08 20.83 -25.96
N GLN A 446 -44.83 19.76 -25.62
CA GLN A 446 -45.52 18.96 -26.64
C GLN A 446 -46.72 19.66 -27.27
N GLN A 447 -47.38 20.56 -26.54
CA GLN A 447 -48.47 21.38 -27.10
C GLN A 447 -47.94 22.50 -28.03
N GLU A 448 -46.76 23.06 -27.74
CA GLU A 448 -46.12 24.03 -28.65
C GLU A 448 -45.62 23.40 -29.96
N GLN A 449 -45.19 22.14 -29.95
CA GLN A 449 -44.78 21.42 -31.16
C GLN A 449 -45.95 20.95 -32.05
N LYS A 450 -47.19 20.98 -31.54
CA LYS A 450 -48.40 20.60 -32.31
C LYS A 450 -49.16 21.78 -32.92
N LYS A 451 -48.66 23.02 -32.77
CA LYS A 451 -49.22 24.13 -33.56
C LYS A 451 -48.73 23.99 -35.00
N PRO A 452 -49.62 23.74 -35.98
CA PRO A 452 -49.23 23.74 -37.39
C PRO A 452 -48.59 25.08 -37.72
N SER A 453 -47.50 25.06 -38.47
CA SER A 453 -46.84 26.30 -38.85
C SER A 453 -47.83 27.12 -39.68
N PHE A 454 -47.90 28.42 -39.42
CA PHE A 454 -48.78 29.36 -40.14
C PHE A 454 -48.63 29.29 -41.67
N PHE A 455 -47.53 28.71 -42.17
CA PHE A 455 -47.27 28.49 -43.59
C PHE A 455 -47.96 27.26 -44.19
N GLU A 456 -48.37 26.26 -43.40
CA GLU A 456 -49.06 25.06 -43.93
C GLU A 456 -50.55 25.31 -44.20
N SER A 457 -51.17 26.31 -43.57
CA SER A 457 -52.57 26.66 -43.82
C SER A 457 -52.81 27.51 -45.08
N LEU A 458 -51.77 27.99 -45.75
CA LEU A 458 -51.90 28.88 -46.92
C LEU A 458 -51.83 28.17 -48.28
N PHE A 459 -51.50 26.88 -48.34
CA PHE A 459 -51.30 26.15 -49.61
C PHE A 459 -52.38 25.12 -49.98
N CYS A 460 -53.48 25.01 -49.24
CA CYS A 460 -54.54 24.02 -49.52
C CYS A 460 -55.77 24.57 -50.28
N TRP A 461 -55.65 25.66 -51.02
CA TRP A 461 -56.73 26.20 -51.88
C TRP A 461 -56.25 26.26 -53.34
N GLY A 462 -56.44 25.18 -54.08
CA GLY A 462 -56.28 25.23 -55.54
C GLY A 462 -55.98 23.90 -56.18
N SER A 463 -56.97 23.03 -56.31
CA SER A 463 -57.09 22.11 -57.46
C SER A 463 -58.32 21.22 -57.31
N GLU A 464 -59.45 21.65 -57.87
CA GLU A 464 -60.44 20.72 -58.40
C GLU A 464 -61.20 21.42 -59.55
N ARG A 465 -60.70 21.18 -60.77
CA ARG A 465 -61.41 21.43 -62.03
C ARG A 465 -61.52 20.09 -62.76
N LYS A 466 -62.78 19.69 -62.96
CA LYS A 466 -63.42 18.98 -64.08
C LYS A 466 -62.88 17.62 -64.57
N GLU A 467 -63.88 16.77 -64.82
CA GLU A 467 -64.07 15.71 -65.84
C GLU A 467 -64.47 14.40 -65.13
N GLN A 468 -65.62 13.76 -65.36
CA GLN A 468 -66.65 13.75 -66.42
C GLN A 468 -68.00 13.38 -65.80
#